data_AF-A0A4R5YHI1-F1
#
_entry.id   AF-A0A4R5YHI1-F1
#
_cell.length_a   1.000
_cell.length_b   1.000
_cell.length_c   1.000
_cell.angle_alpha   90.00
_cell.angle_beta   90.00
_cell.angle_gamma   90.00
#
_symmetry.space_group_name_H-M   'P 1'
#
loop_
_entity.id
_entity.type
_entity.pdbx_description
1 polymer ?
#
loop_
_entity_poly.entity_id
_entity_poly.type
_entity_poly.pdbx_seq_one_letter_code
_entity_poly.pdbx_strand_id
1 'polypeptide(L)' 'MATDETLEHLTAFQERMNAMPKRRAELIADARAAGHSWPTIGRALGMSHVGAMKAATVKD' A
#
# COMPACT_ATOMS: atom_id res chain seq x y z
N MET A 1 -35.24 1.95 -0.16
CA MET A 1 -34.10 2.88 -0.31
C MET A 1 -32.83 2.38 0.40
N ALA A 2 -32.62 1.06 0.56
CA ALA A 2 -31.43 0.51 1.25
C ALA A 2 -30.33 0.00 0.30
N THR A 3 -30.67 -0.19 -0.98
CA THR A 3 -29.74 -0.69 -2.01
C THR A 3 -28.73 0.35 -2.45
N ASP A 4 -29.09 1.64 -2.40
CA ASP A 4 -28.19 2.75 -2.75
C ASP A 4 -27.05 2.89 -1.73
N GLU A 5 -27.41 2.98 -0.44
CA GLU A 5 -26.44 3.08 0.66
C GLU A 5 -25.48 1.87 0.73
N THR A 6 -25.99 0.68 0.40
CA THR A 6 -25.15 -0.53 0.33
C THR A 6 -24.13 -0.46 -0.81
N LEU A 7 -24.52 0.05 -1.98
CA LEU A 7 -23.62 0.23 -3.14
C LEU A 7 -22.61 1.35 -2.91
N GLU A 8 -23.01 2.44 -2.26
CA GLU A 8 -22.11 3.53 -1.85
C GLU A 8 -21.03 3.02 -0.89
N HIS A 9 -21.39 2.20 0.11
CA HIS A 9 -20.43 1.59 1.02
C HIS A 9 -19.44 0.64 0.32
N LEU A 10 -19.90 -0.16 -0.65
CA LEU A 10 -19.02 -1.04 -1.43
C LEU A 10 -18.07 -0.23 -2.32
N THR A 11 -18.55 0.84 -2.94
CA THR A 11 -17.72 1.75 -3.76
C THR A 11 -16.65 2.40 -2.91
N ALA A 12 -17.01 2.98 -1.77
CA ALA A 12 -16.07 3.60 -0.84
C ALA A 12 -15.04 2.61 -0.28
N PHE A 13 -15.45 1.36 -0.04
CA PHE A 13 -14.54 0.29 0.36
C PHE A 13 -13.53 -0.03 -0.75
N GLN A 14 -14.01 -0.19 -1.98
CA GLN A 14 -13.14 -0.47 -3.14
C GLN A 14 -12.16 0.67 -3.41
N GLU A 15 -12.58 1.94 -3.30
CA GLU A 15 -11.71 3.10 -3.42
C GLU A 15 -10.59 3.10 -2.37
N ARG A 16 -10.92 2.80 -1.11
CA ARG A 16 -9.92 2.65 -0.03
C ARG A 16 -8.94 1.52 -0.32
N MET A 17 -9.44 0.38 -0.82
CA MET A 17 -8.60 -0.73 -1.22
C MET A 17 -7.65 -0.35 -2.36
N ASN A 18 -8.13 0.42 -3.35
CA ASN A 18 -7.31 0.88 -4.46
C ASN A 18 -6.25 1.90 -4.03
N ALA A 19 -6.53 2.73 -3.01
CA ALA A 19 -5.57 3.68 -2.46
C ALA A 19 -4.50 3.02 -1.58
N MET A 20 -4.76 1.84 -1.01
CA MET A 20 -3.87 1.17 -0.07
C MET A 20 -2.50 0.76 -0.68
N PRO A 21 -2.42 0.21 -1.91
CA PRO A 21 -1.16 -0.02 -2.61
C PRO A 21 -0.29 1.22 -2.77
N LYS A 22 -0.89 2.36 -3.15
CA LYS A 22 -0.18 3.62 -3.33
C LYS A 22 0.38 4.15 -2.01
N ARG A 23 -0.46 4.18 -0.97
CA ARG A 23 -0.03 4.55 0.39
C ARG A 23 1.07 3.64 0.92
N ARG A 24 1.02 2.34 0.61
CA ARG A 24 2.08 1.40 0.95
C ARG A 24 3.39 1.72 0.22
N ALA A 25 3.33 2.06 -1.07
CA ALA A 25 4.52 2.42 -1.85
C ALA A 25 5.17 3.71 -1.31
N GLU A 26 4.38 4.72 -0.95
CA GLU A 26 4.83 5.96 -0.33
C GLU A 26 5.56 5.70 1.00
N LEU A 27 4.96 4.91 1.90
CA LEU A 27 5.59 4.54 3.18
C LEU A 27 6.91 3.78 3.01
N ILE A 28 7.00 2.92 1.98
CA ILE A 28 8.24 2.21 1.64
C ILE A 28 9.30 3.20 1.14
N ALA A 29 8.92 4.16 0.30
CA ALA A 29 9.81 5.20 -0.22
C ALA A 29 10.33 6.10 0.90
N ASP A 30 9.48 6.52 1.84
CA ASP A 30 9.86 7.32 3.00
C ASP A 30 10.87 6.58 3.88
N ALA A 31 10.61 5.30 4.19
CA ALA A 31 11.56 4.48 4.95
C ALA A 31 12.90 4.34 4.23
N ARG A 32 12.89 4.26 2.89
CA ARG A 32 14.12 4.23 2.09
C ARG A 32 14.86 5.56 2.13
N ALA A 33 14.15 6.68 2.03
CA ALA A 33 14.70 8.03 2.12
C ALA A 33 15.29 8.33 3.50
N ALA A 34 14.70 7.78 4.56
CA ALA A 34 15.24 7.80 5.93
C ALA A 34 16.51 6.94 6.11
N GLY A 35 16.99 6.26 5.06
CA GLY A 35 18.23 5.49 5.08
C GLY A 35 18.08 4.02 5.49
N HIS A 36 16.85 3.53 5.72
CA HIS A 36 16.66 2.12 6.05
C HIS A 36 17.02 1.21 4.87
N SER A 37 17.57 0.04 5.20
CA SER A 37 17.95 -0.97 4.21
C SER A 37 16.72 -1.74 3.69
N TRP A 38 16.75 -2.21 2.44
CA TRP A 38 15.68 -3.05 1.88
C TRP A 38 15.36 -4.31 2.70
N PRO A 39 16.35 -5.03 3.26
CA PRO A 39 16.07 -6.13 4.19
C PRO A 39 15.32 -5.71 5.46
N THR A 40 15.65 -4.55 6.04
CA THR A 40 14.94 -4.02 7.22
C THR A 40 13.48 -3.69 6.87
N ILE A 41 13.26 -3.01 5.76
CA ILE A 41 11.92 -2.64 5.28
C ILE A 41 11.09 -3.90 4.97
N GLY A 42 11.67 -4.86 4.24
CA GLY A 42 11.00 -6.12 3.94
C GLY A 42 10.60 -6.87 5.21
N ARG A 43 11.49 -6.97 6.19
CA ARG A 43 11.20 -7.60 7.49
C ARG A 43 10.05 -6.92 8.21
N ALA A 44 10.03 -5.58 8.26
CA ALA A 44 8.96 -4.82 8.90
C ALA A 44 7.59 -5.06 8.23
N LEU A 45 7.59 -5.33 6.93
CA LEU A 45 6.38 -5.59 6.14
C LEU A 45 6.04 -7.08 6.00
N GLY A 46 6.79 -7.99 6.65
CA GLY A 46 6.58 -9.43 6.54
C GLY A 46 6.85 -9.99 5.14
N MET A 47 7.71 -9.37 4.34
CA MET A 47 8.03 -9.77 2.97
C MET A 47 9.54 -9.82 2.70
N SER A 48 9.94 -10.39 1.56
CA SER A 48 11.33 -10.39 1.14
C SER A 48 11.81 -8.98 0.76
N HIS A 49 13.12 -8.74 0.82
CA HIS A 49 13.71 -7.46 0.40
C HIS A 49 13.39 -7.14 -1.08
N VAL A 50 13.33 -8.16 -1.94
CA VAL A 50 12.91 -8.02 -3.35
C VAL A 50 11.44 -7.61 -3.45
N GLY A 51 10.58 -8.16 -2.59
CA GLY A 51 9.17 -7.75 -2.50
C GLY A 51 9.03 -6.28 -2.12
N ALA A 52 9.80 -5.83 -1.13
CA ALA A 52 9.81 -4.43 -0.70
C ALA A 52 10.27 -3.48 -1.82
N MET A 53 11.32 -3.83 -2.57
CA MET A 53 11.78 -3.03 -3.72
C MET A 53 10.69 -2.88 -4.79
N LYS A 54 10.03 -3.99 -5.18
CA LYS A 54 8.95 -3.95 -6.18
C LYS A 54 7.74 -3.17 -5.68
N ALA A 55 7.41 -3.29 -4.40
CA ALA A 55 6.29 -2.58 -3.79
C ALA A 55 6.53 -1.06 -3.70
N ALA A 56 7.79 -0.61 -3.68
CA ALA A 56 8.15 0.81 -3.73
C ALA A 56 7.89 1.45 -5.10
N THR A 57 7.83 0.65 -6.18
CA THR A 57 7.76 1.12 -7.57
C THR A 57 6.36 1.03 -8.18
N VAL A 58 5.35 0.65 -7.41
CA VAL A 58 3.96 0.61 -7.91
C VAL A 58 3.56 2.05 -8.23
N LYS A 59 3.57 2.39 -9.53
CA LYS A 59 2.93 3.58 -10.09
C LYS A 59 1.49 3.20 -10.44
N ASP A 60 0.58 4.15 -10.22
CA ASP A 60 -0.84 4.06 -10.57
C ASP A 60 -1.10 3.38 -11.93
#